data_AF-A0A7S3RV34-F1
#
_entry.id   AF-A0A7S3RV34-F1
#
_cell.length_a   1.000
_cell.length_b   1.000
_cell.length_c   1.000
_cell.angle_alpha   90.00
_cell.angle_beta   90.00
_cell.angle_gamma   90.00
#
_symmetry.space_group_name_H-M   'P 1'
#
loop_
_entity.id
_entity.type
_entity.pdbx_description
1 polymer ?
#
loop_
_entity_poly.entity_id
_entity_poly.type
_entity_poly.pdbx_seq_one_letter_code
_entity_poly.pdbx_strand_id
1 'polypeptide(L)'
;MGYAQKMELEELARLEKWVENVPMMTIEGQPLSENVKKRKKELVEQALANAAANGGLFEDPDFPPAKGNANGDYQPAVYNGGKPVAGMPVVTQWRRPREWTDTPKLFKNDWEVENVVQGFGIDNRWLLSAINIVSGNREQLDRFFFGEAELHADKGFFVCKIYRDDPLSDDDWQVILVDDRIPCTADGNPAFARNVDPSVYWVMIMEKVFAK
;
A
#
# COMPACT_ATOMS: atom_id res chain seq x y z
N MET A 1 0.83 8.71 -24.09
CA MET A 1 2.04 8.60 -23.25
C MET A 1 1.67 9.19 -21.90
N GLY A 2 1.71 8.39 -20.83
CA GLY A 2 1.33 8.85 -19.48
C GLY A 2 2.34 9.83 -18.90
N TYR A 3 1.95 10.58 -17.86
CA TYR A 3 2.83 11.56 -17.19
C TYR A 3 4.13 10.92 -16.67
N ALA A 4 4.03 9.73 -16.07
CA ALA A 4 5.17 8.96 -15.60
C ALA A 4 6.17 8.60 -16.73
N GLN A 5 5.66 8.17 -17.89
CA GLN A 5 6.50 7.86 -19.06
C GLN A 5 7.20 9.09 -19.62
N LYS A 6 6.54 10.26 -19.55
CA LYS A 6 7.13 11.52 -20.03
C LYS A 6 8.26 12.00 -19.11
N MET A 7 8.05 11.89 -17.80
CA MET A 7 9.08 12.17 -16.79
C MET A 7 10.30 11.25 -16.97
N GLU A 8 10.09 9.94 -17.13
CA GLU A 8 11.18 8.98 -17.35
C GLU A 8 12.02 9.30 -18.60
N LEU A 9 11.37 9.73 -19.70
CA LEU A 9 12.05 10.12 -20.94
C LEU A 9 12.88 11.40 -20.78
N GLU A 10 12.32 12.42 -20.11
CA GLU A 10 13.04 13.69 -19.84
C GLU A 10 14.25 13.46 -18.93
N GLU A 11 14.19 12.45 -18.09
CA GLU A 11 15.21 12.16 -17.09
C GLU A 11 16.33 11.24 -17.59
N LEU A 12 16.01 10.27 -18.45
CA LEU A 12 17.00 9.50 -19.20
C LEU A 12 17.93 10.42 -19.99
N ALA A 13 17.38 11.45 -20.64
CA ALA A 13 18.16 12.46 -21.35
C ALA A 13 19.06 13.31 -20.43
N ARG A 14 18.72 13.40 -19.14
CA ARG A 14 19.48 14.15 -18.13
C ARG A 14 20.59 13.32 -17.50
N LEU A 15 20.36 12.02 -17.29
CA LEU A 15 21.32 11.06 -16.73
C LEU A 15 22.44 10.68 -17.70
N GLU A 16 22.21 10.73 -19.03
CA GLU A 16 23.29 10.63 -20.02
C GLU A 16 24.43 11.66 -19.79
N LYS A 17 24.17 12.73 -19.03
CA LYS A 17 25.10 13.83 -18.78
C LYS A 17 25.97 13.66 -17.53
N TRP A 18 25.63 12.76 -16.59
CA TRP A 18 26.35 12.59 -15.33
C TRP A 18 26.48 11.10 -14.99
N VAL A 19 27.72 10.59 -15.03
CA VAL A 19 28.07 9.17 -14.81
C VAL A 19 28.02 8.82 -13.32
N GLU A 20 27.57 7.59 -13.03
CA GLU A 20 27.41 6.94 -11.71
C GLU A 20 28.56 7.17 -10.71
N ASN A 21 28.20 7.16 -9.42
CA ASN A 21 29.04 7.29 -8.20
C ASN A 21 29.20 8.68 -7.57
N VAL A 22 28.28 9.60 -7.83
CA VAL A 22 28.13 10.79 -6.96
C VAL A 22 27.01 10.48 -5.96
N PRO A 23 27.20 10.70 -4.64
CA PRO A 23 26.11 10.67 -3.68
C PRO A 23 25.04 11.63 -4.17
N MET A 24 23.93 11.09 -4.68
CA MET A 24 22.87 11.91 -5.21
C MET A 24 22.17 12.57 -4.03
N MET A 25 22.58 13.80 -3.72
CA MET A 25 21.70 14.76 -3.06
C MET A 25 20.37 14.68 -3.80
N THR A 26 19.32 14.20 -3.13
CA THR A 26 17.99 13.95 -3.70
C THR A 26 17.52 15.19 -4.46
N ILE A 27 17.68 15.17 -5.79
CA ILE A 27 17.05 16.14 -6.67
C ILE A 27 15.62 15.65 -6.81
N GLU A 28 14.64 16.48 -6.43
CA GLU A 28 13.23 16.20 -6.72
C GLU A 28 13.08 15.87 -8.21
N GLY A 29 12.54 14.68 -8.48
CA GLY A 29 12.31 14.21 -9.84
C GLY A 29 13.06 12.93 -10.20
N GLN A 30 14.16 12.57 -9.51
CA GLN A 30 15.01 11.45 -9.91
C GLN A 30 14.28 10.14 -10.24
N PRO A 31 14.73 9.42 -11.27
CA PRO A 31 14.04 8.23 -11.70
C PRO A 31 14.33 7.15 -10.67
N LEU A 32 13.38 6.23 -10.54
CA LEU A 32 13.59 5.06 -9.70
C LEU A 32 14.85 4.30 -10.16
N SER A 33 15.60 3.77 -9.20
CA SER A 33 16.74 2.92 -9.53
C SER A 33 16.26 1.69 -10.33
N GLU A 34 17.19 1.08 -11.08
CA GLU A 34 16.91 -0.18 -11.76
C GLU A 34 16.59 -1.32 -10.78
N ASN A 35 17.10 -1.26 -9.55
CA ASN A 35 16.80 -2.25 -8.51
C ASN A 35 15.32 -2.18 -8.09
N VAL A 36 14.79 -0.98 -7.85
CA VAL A 36 13.37 -0.78 -7.54
C VAL A 36 12.48 -1.20 -8.71
N LYS A 37 12.82 -0.81 -9.94
CA LYS A 37 12.05 -1.20 -11.13
C LYS A 37 12.01 -2.72 -11.30
N LYS A 38 13.17 -3.37 -11.17
CA LYS A 38 13.29 -4.83 -11.21
C LYS A 38 12.48 -5.49 -10.09
N ARG A 39 12.59 -5.00 -8.86
CA ARG A 39 11.85 -5.54 -7.71
C ARG A 39 10.35 -5.40 -7.88
N LYS A 40 9.86 -4.25 -8.35
CA LYS A 40 8.44 -4.04 -8.70
C LYS A 40 7.98 -5.10 -9.70
N LYS A 41 8.73 -5.29 -10.79
CA LYS A 41 8.39 -6.27 -11.82
C LYS A 41 8.32 -7.70 -11.26
N GLU A 42 9.31 -8.12 -10.48
CA GLU A 42 9.33 -9.44 -9.83
C GLU A 42 8.11 -9.65 -8.92
N LEU A 43 7.76 -8.64 -8.11
CA LEU A 43 6.60 -8.70 -7.22
C LEU A 43 5.27 -8.76 -7.99
N VAL A 44 5.14 -8.02 -9.09
CA VAL A 44 3.95 -8.10 -9.97
C VAL A 44 3.84 -9.51 -10.58
N GLU A 45 4.92 -10.07 -11.12
CA GLU A 45 4.93 -11.41 -11.69
C GLU A 45 4.57 -12.49 -10.63
N GLN A 46 5.15 -12.37 -9.42
CA GLN A 46 4.82 -13.23 -8.29
C GLN A 46 3.34 -13.12 -7.91
N ALA A 47 2.80 -11.90 -7.83
CA ALA A 47 1.41 -11.66 -7.46
C ALA A 47 0.44 -12.25 -8.49
N LEU A 48 0.73 -12.06 -9.78
CA LEU A 48 -0.09 -12.61 -10.88
C LEU A 48 -0.07 -14.14 -10.90
N ALA A 49 1.10 -14.75 -10.68
CA ALA A 49 1.22 -16.20 -10.60
C ALA A 49 0.44 -16.78 -9.40
N ASN A 50 0.54 -16.14 -8.23
CA ASN A 50 -0.24 -16.51 -7.05
C ASN A 50 -1.75 -16.32 -7.29
N ALA A 51 -2.17 -15.21 -7.89
CA ALA A 51 -3.57 -14.96 -8.20
C ALA A 51 -4.14 -16.02 -9.14
N ALA A 52 -3.39 -16.41 -10.18
CA ALA A 52 -3.78 -17.49 -11.09
C ALA A 52 -3.97 -18.83 -10.36
N ALA A 53 -3.13 -19.13 -9.35
CA ALA A 53 -3.25 -20.34 -8.54
C ALA A 53 -4.41 -20.27 -7.51
N ASN A 54 -4.87 -19.07 -7.14
CA ASN A 54 -5.86 -18.84 -6.08
C ASN A 54 -7.24 -18.40 -6.59
N GLY A 55 -7.64 -18.83 -7.79
CA GLY A 55 -8.98 -18.53 -8.32
C GLY A 55 -9.12 -17.11 -8.87
N GLY A 56 -8.00 -16.47 -9.23
CA GLY A 56 -7.95 -15.18 -9.90
C GLY A 56 -7.65 -13.98 -8.99
N LEU A 57 -7.53 -14.19 -7.69
CA LEU A 57 -7.22 -13.14 -6.70
C LEU A 57 -5.94 -13.49 -5.94
N PHE A 58 -5.07 -12.49 -5.78
CA PHE A 58 -3.83 -12.63 -5.02
C PHE A 58 -4.11 -12.80 -3.54
N GLU A 59 -3.42 -13.75 -2.92
CA GLU A 59 -3.40 -13.98 -1.47
C GLU A 59 -1.96 -13.78 -1.00
N ASP A 60 -1.76 -12.79 -0.13
CA ASP A 60 -0.42 -12.46 0.37
C ASP A 60 0.09 -13.57 1.30
N PRO A 61 1.15 -14.30 0.92
CA PRO A 61 1.67 -15.38 1.75
C PRO A 61 2.33 -14.87 3.03
N ASP A 62 2.69 -13.58 3.09
CA ASP A 62 3.49 -12.99 4.16
C ASP A 62 2.65 -12.09 5.09
N PHE A 63 1.49 -11.58 4.65
CA PHE A 63 0.77 -10.54 5.40
C PHE A 63 -0.74 -10.38 5.08
N PRO A 64 -1.66 -11.05 5.79
CA PRO A 64 -1.47 -12.19 6.71
C PRO A 64 -1.43 -13.53 5.94
N PRO A 65 -0.76 -14.55 6.49
CA PRO A 65 -0.74 -15.89 5.89
C PRO A 65 -2.07 -16.65 6.09
N ALA A 66 -3.22 -16.17 5.59
CA ALA A 66 -4.48 -16.94 5.58
C ALA A 66 -5.61 -16.36 4.70
N LYS A 67 -6.41 -17.26 4.12
CA LYS A 67 -7.68 -16.97 3.41
C LYS A 67 -8.76 -16.48 4.39
N GLY A 68 -8.85 -15.17 4.59
CA GLY A 68 -10.04 -14.46 5.07
C GLY A 68 -10.53 -14.68 6.50
N ASN A 69 -10.08 -15.72 7.19
CA ASN A 69 -10.52 -16.05 8.54
C ASN A 69 -9.45 -15.69 9.57
N ALA A 70 -9.75 -14.70 10.41
CA ALA A 70 -8.94 -14.27 11.55
C ALA A 70 -9.55 -14.70 12.90
N ASN A 71 -10.47 -15.68 12.93
CA ASN A 71 -11.13 -16.14 14.15
C ASN A 71 -10.19 -16.83 15.17
N GLY A 72 -8.87 -16.75 14.97
CA GLY A 72 -7.88 -17.12 15.98
C GLY A 72 -7.52 -15.92 16.86
N ASP A 73 -7.37 -16.17 18.16
CA ASP A 73 -6.87 -15.17 19.12
C ASP A 73 -5.46 -14.68 18.79
N TYR A 74 -4.70 -15.42 17.96
CA TYR A 74 -3.31 -15.14 17.61
C TYR A 74 -3.17 -14.65 16.15
N GLN A 75 -2.88 -13.36 15.99
CA GLN A 75 -2.72 -12.62 14.73
C GLN A 75 -1.43 -11.77 14.77
N PRO A 76 -0.26 -12.37 14.51
CA PRO A 76 1.03 -11.67 14.55
C PRO A 76 1.20 -10.64 13.43
N ALA A 77 0.45 -10.76 12.34
CA ALA A 77 0.41 -9.75 11.27
C ALA A 77 -0.33 -8.47 11.68
N VAL A 78 -1.11 -8.51 12.76
CA VAL A 78 -1.90 -7.36 13.25
C VAL A 78 -1.32 -6.81 14.55
N TYR A 79 -0.88 -7.69 15.44
CA TYR A 79 -0.42 -7.33 16.77
C TYR A 79 0.99 -7.86 17.01
N ASN A 80 1.89 -7.02 17.52
CA ASN A 80 3.28 -7.41 17.82
C ASN A 80 3.38 -8.62 18.79
N GLY A 81 2.45 -8.75 19.74
CA GLY A 81 2.35 -9.91 20.64
C GLY A 81 1.43 -11.02 20.12
N GLY A 82 0.95 -10.88 18.89
CA GLY A 82 -0.08 -11.69 18.25
C GLY A 82 -1.46 -11.58 18.88
N LYS A 83 -1.70 -10.84 19.95
CA LYS A 83 -3.04 -10.65 20.53
C LYS A 83 -3.35 -9.16 20.67
N PRO A 84 -4.63 -8.75 20.59
CA PRO A 84 -5.01 -7.38 20.89
C PRO A 84 -4.71 -7.07 22.36
N VAL A 85 -4.11 -5.90 22.61
CA VAL A 85 -3.99 -5.35 23.97
C VAL A 85 -5.29 -4.66 24.37
N ALA A 86 -5.50 -4.42 25.67
CA ALA A 86 -6.71 -3.77 26.16
C ALA A 86 -6.95 -2.43 25.45
N GLY A 87 -8.16 -2.26 24.90
CA GLY A 87 -8.55 -1.06 24.15
C GLY A 87 -8.30 -1.12 22.64
N MET A 88 -7.54 -2.10 22.13
CA MET A 88 -7.41 -2.30 20.68
C MET A 88 -8.61 -3.06 20.09
N PRO A 89 -8.96 -2.81 18.82
CA PRO A 89 -9.99 -3.55 18.11
C PRO A 89 -9.58 -5.01 18.00
N VAL A 90 -10.55 -5.92 18.18
CA VAL A 90 -10.36 -7.35 17.96
C VAL A 90 -10.68 -7.66 16.51
N VAL A 91 -9.66 -7.99 15.72
CA VAL A 91 -9.83 -8.45 14.34
C VAL A 91 -10.36 -9.88 14.39
N THR A 92 -11.40 -10.18 13.62
CA THR A 92 -12.01 -11.52 13.56
C THR A 92 -12.07 -12.07 12.14
N GLN A 93 -11.97 -11.19 11.16
CA GLN A 93 -12.09 -11.53 9.75
C GLN A 93 -11.24 -10.60 8.90
N TRP A 94 -10.81 -11.10 7.74
CA TRP A 94 -10.06 -10.37 6.73
C TRP A 94 -10.90 -10.33 5.46
N ARG A 95 -11.52 -9.18 5.19
CA ARG A 95 -12.45 -9.03 4.08
C ARG A 95 -11.84 -8.25 2.94
N ARG A 96 -12.21 -8.55 1.70
CA ARG A 96 -11.92 -7.69 0.55
C ARG A 96 -12.98 -6.60 0.44
N PRO A 97 -12.69 -5.44 -0.18
CA PRO A 97 -13.67 -4.37 -0.36
C PRO A 97 -14.97 -4.84 -1.02
N ARG A 98 -14.87 -5.73 -2.01
CA ARG A 98 -16.01 -6.33 -2.72
C ARG A 98 -16.90 -7.21 -1.83
N GLU A 99 -16.44 -7.61 -0.66
CA GLU A 99 -17.21 -8.47 0.25
C GLU A 99 -18.11 -7.65 1.20
N TRP A 100 -17.92 -6.32 1.33
CA TRP A 100 -18.76 -5.46 2.17
C TRP A 100 -19.48 -4.33 1.43
N THR A 101 -19.07 -4.01 0.20
CA THR A 101 -19.74 -3.01 -0.64
C THR A 101 -19.84 -3.50 -2.08
N ASP A 102 -20.96 -3.16 -2.74
CA ASP A 102 -21.18 -3.50 -4.15
C ASP A 102 -20.38 -2.60 -5.11
N THR A 103 -19.92 -1.44 -4.64
CA THR A 103 -19.23 -0.44 -5.47
C THR A 103 -17.90 0.01 -4.87
N PRO A 104 -16.95 -0.90 -4.57
CA PRO A 104 -15.68 -0.52 -3.98
C PRO A 104 -14.86 0.32 -4.96
N LYS A 105 -14.26 1.39 -4.45
CA LYS A 105 -13.39 2.29 -5.20
C LYS A 105 -12.15 2.57 -4.37
N LEU A 106 -10.98 2.55 -5.00
CA LEU A 106 -9.76 2.86 -4.28
C LEU A 106 -9.80 4.32 -3.82
N PHE A 107 -10.08 5.23 -4.76
CA PHE A 107 -10.31 6.65 -4.51
C PHE A 107 -11.74 7.05 -4.89
N LYS A 108 -12.29 8.06 -4.20
CA LYS A 108 -13.63 8.57 -4.52
C LYS A 108 -13.66 9.36 -5.83
N ASN A 109 -12.62 10.17 -6.04
CA ASN A 109 -12.35 10.99 -7.23
C ASN A 109 -10.87 11.45 -7.17
N ASP A 110 -10.45 12.29 -8.11
CA ASP A 110 -9.04 12.71 -8.27
C ASP A 110 -8.60 13.81 -7.28
N TRP A 111 -9.50 14.36 -6.45
CA TRP A 111 -9.20 15.51 -5.58
C TRP A 111 -9.62 15.33 -4.12
N GLU A 112 -10.51 14.38 -3.83
CA GLU A 112 -11.08 14.14 -2.51
C GLU A 112 -10.38 12.97 -1.83
N VAL A 113 -9.50 13.32 -0.90
CA VAL A 113 -8.77 12.42 -0.01
C VAL A 113 -9.17 12.60 1.46
N GLU A 114 -10.22 13.38 1.70
CA GLU A 114 -10.68 13.71 3.04
C GLU A 114 -11.47 12.55 3.67
N ASN A 115 -11.98 12.77 4.89
CA ASN A 115 -12.85 11.84 5.62
C ASN A 115 -12.15 10.55 6.08
N VAL A 116 -10.86 10.61 6.37
CA VAL A 116 -10.13 9.53 7.05
C VAL A 116 -10.47 9.55 8.55
N VAL A 117 -10.88 8.39 9.06
CA VAL A 117 -11.15 8.13 10.47
C VAL A 117 -10.05 7.22 11.01
N GLN A 118 -9.44 7.62 12.13
CA GLN A 118 -8.42 6.81 12.81
C GLN A 118 -9.02 5.54 13.43
N GLY A 119 -8.25 4.45 13.38
CA GLY A 119 -8.59 3.21 14.07
C GLY A 119 -8.72 3.40 15.58
N PHE A 120 -9.68 2.74 16.21
CA PHE A 120 -9.84 2.81 17.66
C PHE A 120 -8.62 2.19 18.37
N GLY A 121 -8.16 2.76 19.49
CA GLY A 121 -7.17 2.14 20.36
C GLY A 121 -5.74 1.97 19.82
N ILE A 122 -5.46 2.36 18.58
CA ILE A 122 -4.10 2.37 18.00
C ILE A 122 -3.53 3.78 18.01
N ASP A 123 -2.32 3.96 18.54
CA ASP A 123 -1.64 5.25 18.57
C ASP A 123 -0.70 5.43 17.36
N ASN A 124 -1.28 5.44 16.16
CA ASN A 124 -0.58 5.68 14.90
C ASN A 124 -0.94 7.05 14.28
N ARG A 125 -1.41 8.00 15.11
CA ARG A 125 -1.81 9.34 14.64
C ARG A 125 -0.70 10.07 13.89
N TRP A 126 0.56 9.82 14.22
CA TRP A 126 1.72 10.37 13.54
C TRP A 126 1.78 9.92 12.07
N LEU A 127 1.45 8.65 11.80
CA LEU A 127 1.38 8.09 10.45
C LEU A 127 0.17 8.66 9.70
N LEU A 128 -1.03 8.59 10.30
CA LEU A 128 -2.24 9.07 9.62
C LEU A 128 -2.20 10.58 9.34
N SER A 129 -1.58 11.37 10.21
CA SER A 129 -1.36 12.80 9.95
C SER A 129 -0.43 13.01 8.75
N ALA A 130 0.66 12.24 8.65
CA ALA A 130 1.57 12.30 7.51
C ALA A 130 0.86 11.88 6.21
N ILE A 131 0.10 10.78 6.24
CA ILE A 131 -0.72 10.32 5.11
C ILE A 131 -1.72 11.42 4.70
N ASN A 132 -2.40 12.05 5.64
CA ASN A 132 -3.36 13.11 5.35
C ASN A 132 -2.69 14.32 4.65
N ILE A 133 -1.50 14.73 5.10
CA ILE A 133 -0.72 15.81 4.47
C ILE A 133 -0.32 15.42 3.03
N VAL A 134 0.24 14.22 2.85
CA VAL A 134 0.66 13.72 1.52
C VAL A 134 -0.54 13.61 0.58
N SER A 135 -1.67 13.13 1.09
CA SER A 135 -2.88 12.92 0.31
C SER A 135 -3.48 14.23 -0.22
N GLY A 136 -3.22 15.37 0.44
CA GLY A 136 -3.63 16.69 -0.04
C GLY A 136 -3.08 17.03 -1.44
N ASN A 137 -2.08 16.30 -1.91
CA ASN A 137 -1.67 16.28 -3.31
C ASN A 137 -1.86 14.87 -3.90
N ARG A 138 -2.87 14.71 -4.75
CA ARG A 138 -3.21 13.44 -5.42
C ARG A 138 -2.03 12.83 -6.19
N GLU A 139 -1.17 13.65 -6.80
CA GLU A 139 -0.01 13.16 -7.56
C GLU A 139 1.02 12.50 -6.64
N GLN A 140 1.18 12.98 -5.40
CA GLN A 140 2.08 12.35 -4.43
C GLN A 140 1.52 11.01 -3.96
N LEU A 141 0.19 10.94 -3.79
CA LEU A 141 -0.50 9.70 -3.49
C LEU A 141 -0.35 8.69 -4.64
N ASP A 142 -0.42 9.12 -5.89
CA ASP A 142 -0.15 8.24 -7.04
C ASP A 142 1.27 7.71 -7.06
N ARG A 143 2.26 8.52 -6.67
CA ARG A 143 3.66 8.07 -6.59
C ARG A 143 3.83 6.91 -5.62
N PHE A 144 3.10 6.88 -4.50
CA PHE A 144 3.09 5.74 -3.59
C PHE A 144 2.70 4.43 -4.29
N PHE A 145 1.78 4.49 -5.26
CA PHE A 145 1.33 3.35 -6.07
C PHE A 145 2.04 3.23 -7.44
N PHE A 146 3.22 3.82 -7.61
CA PHE A 146 3.93 3.89 -8.90
C PHE A 146 3.10 4.49 -10.07
N GLY A 147 2.06 5.28 -9.78
CA GLY A 147 1.12 5.79 -10.78
C GLY A 147 0.19 4.72 -11.38
N GLU A 148 0.11 3.55 -10.76
CA GLU A 148 -0.59 2.36 -11.27
C GLU A 148 -1.57 1.80 -10.23
N ALA A 149 -2.11 2.68 -9.37
CA ALA A 149 -2.92 2.29 -8.20
C ALA A 149 -4.06 1.31 -8.52
N GLU A 150 -4.70 1.43 -9.67
CA GLU A 150 -5.84 0.60 -10.06
C GLU A 150 -5.47 -0.52 -11.05
N LEU A 151 -4.22 -0.60 -11.52
CA LEU A 151 -3.81 -1.50 -12.60
C LEU A 151 -4.06 -2.99 -12.29
N HIS A 152 -3.90 -3.37 -11.02
CA HIS A 152 -4.04 -4.75 -10.55
C HIS A 152 -5.10 -4.92 -9.45
N ALA A 153 -5.92 -3.89 -9.24
CA ALA A 153 -6.98 -3.93 -8.23
C ALA A 153 -8.03 -5.01 -8.53
N ASP A 154 -8.24 -5.38 -9.80
CA ASP A 154 -9.13 -6.50 -10.18
C ASP A 154 -8.58 -7.87 -9.77
N LYS A 155 -7.26 -7.98 -9.62
CA LYS A 155 -6.56 -9.16 -9.09
C LYS A 155 -6.39 -9.12 -7.57
N GLY A 156 -6.86 -8.06 -6.91
CA GLY A 156 -6.88 -7.94 -5.46
C GLY A 156 -5.49 -7.74 -4.83
N PHE A 157 -4.58 -7.05 -5.52
CA PHE A 157 -3.28 -6.68 -4.96
C PHE A 157 -2.80 -5.30 -5.38
N PHE A 158 -1.86 -4.76 -4.60
CA PHE A 158 -1.21 -3.48 -4.82
C PHE A 158 0.29 -3.61 -4.63
N VAL A 159 1.05 -2.99 -5.53
CA VAL A 159 2.50 -2.82 -5.39
C VAL A 159 2.75 -1.35 -5.12
N CYS A 160 3.32 -1.08 -3.95
CA CYS A 160 3.52 0.27 -3.43
C CYS A 160 5.00 0.51 -3.14
N LYS A 161 5.39 1.77 -2.99
CA LYS A 161 6.72 2.14 -2.53
C LYS A 161 6.67 3.06 -1.33
N ILE A 162 7.55 2.80 -0.37
CA ILE A 162 7.79 3.67 0.78
C ILE A 162 9.26 4.03 0.85
N TYR A 163 9.53 5.24 1.33
CA TYR A 163 10.89 5.67 1.61
C TYR A 163 11.29 5.15 2.99
N ARG A 164 12.42 4.47 3.06
CA ARG A 164 13.07 4.06 4.31
C ARG A 164 14.55 4.35 4.14
N ASP A 165 15.04 5.29 4.93
CA ASP A 165 16.47 5.56 5.06
C ASP A 165 17.20 4.27 5.42
N ASP A 166 18.00 3.77 4.47
CA ASP A 166 18.85 2.60 4.65
C ASP A 166 20.29 2.98 4.33
N PRO A 167 21.09 3.34 5.37
CA PRO A 167 22.49 3.75 5.19
C PRO A 167 23.40 2.67 4.57
N LEU A 168 22.91 1.44 4.41
CA LEU A 168 23.64 0.32 3.81
C LEU A 168 23.18 0.04 2.36
N SER A 169 22.21 0.78 1.84
CA SER A 169 21.68 0.66 0.49
C SER A 169 21.90 1.97 -0.28
N ASP A 170 22.23 1.88 -1.56
CA ASP A 170 22.21 3.03 -2.48
C ASP A 170 20.78 3.36 -2.97
N ASP A 171 19.77 2.67 -2.42
CA ASP A 171 18.36 2.86 -2.75
C ASP A 171 17.47 2.74 -1.51
N ASP A 172 16.88 3.86 -1.12
CA ASP A 172 16.00 3.98 0.05
C ASP A 172 14.54 3.59 -0.24
N TRP A 173 14.16 3.38 -1.50
CA TRP A 173 12.80 3.02 -1.85
C TRP A 173 12.55 1.53 -1.65
N GLN A 174 11.70 1.21 -0.68
CA GLN A 174 11.25 -0.15 -0.43
C GLN A 174 10.01 -0.45 -1.26
N VAL A 175 10.03 -1.54 -2.01
CA VAL A 175 8.88 -1.99 -2.81
C VAL A 175 8.11 -3.06 -2.05
N ILE A 176 6.85 -2.75 -1.75
CA ILE A 176 5.99 -3.58 -0.90
C ILE A 176 4.80 -4.07 -1.72
N LEU A 177 4.55 -5.38 -1.67
CA LEU A 177 3.38 -6.04 -2.24
C LEU A 177 2.42 -6.37 -1.11
N VAL A 178 1.14 -6.01 -1.27
CA VAL A 178 0.05 -6.39 -0.35
C VAL A 178 -1.17 -6.84 -1.14
N ASP A 179 -1.97 -7.76 -0.57
CA ASP A 179 -3.33 -8.01 -1.06
C ASP A 179 -4.33 -6.94 -0.57
N ASP A 180 -5.54 -6.94 -1.13
CA ASP A 180 -6.62 -6.02 -0.77
C ASP A 180 -7.46 -6.47 0.44
N ARG A 181 -7.07 -7.54 1.16
CA ARG A 181 -7.79 -7.96 2.37
C ARG A 181 -7.54 -6.96 3.50
N ILE A 182 -8.62 -6.48 4.11
CA ILE A 182 -8.63 -5.54 5.21
C ILE A 182 -9.08 -6.25 6.50
N PRO A 183 -8.39 -6.02 7.63
CA PRO A 183 -8.79 -6.56 8.92
C PRO A 183 -10.08 -5.88 9.40
N CYS A 184 -11.07 -6.69 9.79
CA CYS A 184 -12.36 -6.22 10.26
C CYS A 184 -12.73 -6.81 11.63
N THR A 185 -13.52 -6.06 12.39
CA THR A 185 -14.11 -6.50 13.65
C THR A 185 -15.28 -7.46 13.41
N ALA A 186 -15.81 -8.05 14.49
CA ALA A 186 -16.96 -8.98 14.40
C ALA A 186 -18.19 -8.35 13.73
N ASP A 187 -18.37 -7.03 13.88
CA ASP A 187 -19.47 -6.28 13.25
C ASP A 187 -19.26 -6.05 11.75
N GLY A 188 -18.14 -6.53 11.19
CA GLY A 188 -17.82 -6.42 9.76
C GLY A 188 -17.21 -5.09 9.34
N ASN A 189 -16.98 -4.17 10.28
CA ASN A 189 -16.35 -2.87 10.04
C ASN A 189 -14.82 -3.00 10.00
N PRO A 190 -14.12 -2.20 9.16
CA PRO A 190 -12.66 -2.09 9.22
C PRO A 190 -12.18 -1.77 10.65
N ALA A 191 -11.18 -2.52 11.12
CA ALA A 191 -10.69 -2.42 12.49
C ALA A 191 -9.82 -1.16 12.72
N PHE A 192 -9.09 -0.73 11.69
CA PHE A 192 -8.13 0.38 11.76
C PHE A 192 -8.59 1.59 10.95
N ALA A 193 -7.65 2.34 10.35
CA ALA A 193 -7.99 3.54 9.61
C ALA A 193 -8.96 3.22 8.46
N ARG A 194 -9.96 4.08 8.28
CA ARG A 194 -10.99 3.90 7.24
C ARG A 194 -11.47 5.24 6.71
N ASN A 195 -12.14 5.22 5.56
CA ASN A 195 -12.92 6.37 5.14
C ASN A 195 -14.31 6.36 5.80
N VAL A 196 -14.93 7.54 5.93
CA VAL A 196 -16.35 7.65 6.30
C VAL A 196 -17.23 7.00 5.23
N ASP A 197 -16.88 7.15 3.95
CA ASP A 197 -17.51 6.43 2.85
C ASP A 197 -17.01 4.98 2.83
N PRO A 198 -17.86 3.98 3.14
CA PRO A 198 -17.44 2.58 3.22
C PRO A 198 -17.01 1.99 1.88
N SER A 199 -17.27 2.69 0.76
CA SER A 199 -16.82 2.27 -0.56
C SER A 199 -15.37 2.64 -0.87
N VAL A 200 -14.79 3.57 -0.10
CA VAL A 200 -13.45 4.15 -0.34
C VAL A 200 -12.43 3.53 0.61
N TYR A 201 -11.35 2.96 0.08
CA TYR A 201 -10.44 2.13 0.90
C TYR A 201 -8.93 2.39 0.71
N TRP A 202 -8.51 3.43 -0.04
CA TRP A 202 -7.08 3.72 -0.25
C TRP A 202 -6.27 3.83 1.05
N VAL A 203 -6.82 4.47 2.09
CA VAL A 203 -6.10 4.68 3.36
C VAL A 203 -5.85 3.37 4.09
N MET A 204 -6.75 2.38 3.93
CA MET A 204 -6.60 1.05 4.49
C MET A 204 -5.42 0.32 3.85
N ILE A 205 -5.24 0.46 2.53
CA ILE A 205 -4.10 -0.13 1.81
C ILE A 205 -2.80 0.54 2.24
N MET A 206 -2.77 1.86 2.35
CA MET A 206 -1.57 2.57 2.81
C MET A 206 -1.17 2.16 4.23
N GLU A 207 -2.11 2.17 5.17
CA GLU A 207 -1.84 1.75 6.56
C GLU A 207 -1.34 0.30 6.61
N LYS A 208 -1.93 -0.60 5.79
CA LYS A 208 -1.49 -1.98 5.66
C LYS A 208 -0.06 -2.11 5.12
N VAL A 209 0.32 -1.31 4.12
CA VAL A 209 1.69 -1.30 3.57
C VAL A 209 2.71 -0.87 4.62
N PHE A 210 2.39 0.09 5.49
CA PHE A 210 3.28 0.49 6.59
C PHE A 210 3.32 -0.50 7.74
N ALA A 211 2.27 -1.31 7.91
CA ALA A 211 2.23 -2.37 8.91
C ALA A 211 3.06 -3.61 8.50
N LYS A 212 3.22 -3.84 7.20
CA LYS A 212 4.06 -4.89 6.63
C LYS A 212 5.54 -4.48 6.61
#